data_AF-A0A6V7IDH2-F1
#
_entry.id   AF-A0A6V7IDH2-F1
#
_cell.length_a   1.000
_cell.length_b   1.000
_cell.length_c   1.000
_cell.angle_alpha   90.00
_cell.angle_beta   90.00
_cell.angle_gamma   90.00
#
_symmetry.space_group_name_H-M   'P 1'
#
loop_
_entity.id
_entity.type
_entity.pdbx_description
1 polymer ?
#
loop_
_entity_poly.entity_id
_entity_poly.type
_entity_poly.pdbx_seq_one_letter_code
_entity_poly.pdbx_strand_id
1 'polypeptide(L)' 'ESFATKGKVVHGIRRHAKGRIGRITYRYVHYFVRLEEGKPPKNYYLTDPKSKDELLDDYLQKMRARKIGNSI' A
#
# COMPACT_ATOMS: atom_id res chain seq x y z
N GLU A 1 -0.13 -12.04 -7.11
CA GLU A 1 -0.62 -10.84 -6.37
C GLU A 1 -1.46 -11.26 -5.17
N SER A 2 -1.43 -10.51 -4.06
CA SER A 2 -2.29 -10.76 -2.90
C SER A 2 -2.69 -9.44 -2.24
N PHE A 3 -3.99 -9.14 -2.18
CA PHE A 3 -4.48 -7.92 -1.54
C PHE A 3 -5.87 -8.10 -0.94
N ALA A 4 -6.22 -7.20 -0.02
CA ALA A 4 -7.51 -7.17 0.64
C ALA A 4 -8.28 -5.88 0.27
N THR A 5 -9.58 -6.00 0.02
CA THR A 5 -10.46 -4.85 -0.24
C THR A 5 -11.62 -4.79 0.73
N LYS A 6 -12.16 -3.59 0.92
CA LYS A 6 -13.31 -3.36 1.80
C LYS A 6 -14.56 -4.02 1.21
N GLY A 7 -15.17 -4.92 1.97
CA GLY A 7 -16.48 -5.49 1.65
C GLY A 7 -17.64 -4.61 2.10
N LYS A 8 -18.87 -5.08 1.86
CA LYS A 8 -20.09 -4.39 2.31
C LYS A 8 -20.03 -4.17 3.83
N VAL A 9 -20.34 -2.96 4.29
CA VAL A 9 -20.38 -2.64 5.72
C VAL A 9 -21.82 -2.55 6.18
N VAL A 10 -22.17 -3.30 7.21
CA VAL A 10 -23.51 -3.29 7.81
C VAL A 10 -23.44 -2.52 9.12
N HIS A 11 -24.42 -1.64 9.36
CA HIS A 11 -24.52 -0.91 10.61
C HIS A 11 -25.65 -1.49 11.46
N GLY A 12 -25.37 -1.65 12.75
CA GLY A 12 -26.36 -2.04 13.75
C GLY A 12 -26.45 -1.01 14.87
N ILE A 13 -27.34 -1.27 15.82
CA ILE A 13 -27.56 -0.45 17.00
C ILE A 13 -27.09 -1.22 18.24
N ARG A 14 -26.23 -0.58 19.06
CA ARG A 14 -25.90 -1.01 20.43
C ARG A 14 -26.71 -0.21 21.42
N ARG A 15 -27.50 -0.87 22.26
CA ARG A 15 -28.18 -0.23 23.37
C ARG A 15 -27.22 -0.09 24.56
N HIS A 16 -27.22 1.08 25.18
CA HIS A 16 -26.45 1.40 26.37
C HIS A 16 -27.38 1.78 27.53
N ALA A 17 -26.86 1.79 28.75
CA ALA A 17 -27.59 2.25 29.93
C ALA A 17 -28.12 3.69 29.74
N LYS A 18 -29.22 3.99 30.44
CA LYS A 18 -29.92 5.29 30.37
C LYS A 18 -30.44 5.65 28.96
N GLY A 19 -30.88 4.66 28.18
CA GLY A 19 -31.49 4.87 26.87
C GLY A 19 -30.54 5.33 25.76
N ARG A 20 -29.23 5.30 25.99
CA ARG A 20 -28.23 5.74 25.01
C ARG A 20 -28.11 4.71 23.87
N ILE A 21 -27.94 5.20 22.64
CA ILE A 21 -27.80 4.39 21.43
C ILE A 21 -26.42 4.62 20.82
N GLY A 22 -25.68 3.54 20.59
CA GLY A 22 -24.41 3.54 19.86
C GLY A 22 -24.56 2.87 18.49
N ARG A 23 -23.78 3.29 17.51
CA ARG A 23 -23.71 2.61 16.20
C ARG A 23 -22.66 1.49 16.26
N ILE A 24 -23.05 0.27 15.90
CA ILE A 24 -22.13 -0.84 15.65
C ILE A 24 -21.82 -0.87 14.16
N THR A 25 -20.55 -1.08 13.81
CA THR A 25 -20.12 -1.19 12.42
C THR A 25 -19.58 -2.60 12.18
N TYR A 26 -20.35 -3.45 11.52
CA TYR A 26 -19.93 -4.78 11.08
C TYR A 26 -19.17 -4.63 9.76
N ARG A 27 -17.83 -4.75 9.83
CA ARG A 27 -16.93 -4.58 8.69
C ARG A 27 -16.61 -5.93 8.09
N TYR A 28 -16.80 -6.07 6.79
CA TYR A 28 -16.41 -7.23 6.02
C TYR A 28 -15.25 -6.87 5.08
N VAL A 29 -14.45 -7.86 4.71
CA VAL A 29 -13.27 -7.70 3.85
C VAL A 29 -13.26 -8.85 2.85
N HIS A 30 -12.89 -8.54 1.61
CA HIS A 30 -12.62 -9.54 0.59
C HIS A 30 -11.11 -9.71 0.46
N TYR A 31 -10.64 -10.96 0.38
CA TYR A 31 -9.23 -11.27 0.17
C TYR A 31 -9.07 -11.95 -1.19
N PHE A 32 -8.20 -11.40 -2.02
CA PHE A 32 -7.94 -11.87 -3.37
C PHE A 32 -6.51 -12.36 -3.49
N VAL A 33 -6.34 -13.51 -4.15
CA VAL A 33 -5.05 -14.10 -4.45
C VAL A 33 -5.03 -14.48 -5.93
N ARG A 34 -3.97 -14.06 -6.63
CA ARG A 34 -3.61 -14.57 -7.95
C ARG A 34 -2.39 -15.46 -7.79
N LEU A 35 -2.56 -16.73 -8.14
CA LEU A 35 -1.48 -17.70 -8.27
C LEU A 35 -0.97 -17.68 -9.72
N GLU A 36 0.33 -17.82 -9.87
CA GLU A 36 1.00 -17.91 -11.17
C GLU A 36 1.81 -19.21 -11.19
N GLU A 37 1.75 -19.93 -12.30
CA GLU A 37 2.48 -21.19 -12.45
C GLU A 37 3.97 -20.92 -12.69
N GLY A 38 4.82 -21.62 -11.94
CA GLY A 38 6.28 -21.50 -12.06
C GLY A 38 6.99 -21.37 -10.71
N LYS A 39 8.32 -21.28 -10.77
CA LYS A 39 9.13 -20.94 -9.59
C LYS A 39 8.90 -19.46 -9.24
N PRO A 40 8.89 -19.10 -7.95
CA PRO A 40 8.76 -17.69 -7.56
C PRO A 40 9.89 -16.85 -8.18
N PRO A 41 9.64 -15.56 -8.46
CA PRO A 41 10.66 -14.66 -8.95
C PRO A 41 11.85 -14.61 -7.99
N LYS A 42 13.07 -14.40 -8.53
CA LYS A 42 14.32 -14.43 -7.75
C LYS A 42 14.30 -13.47 -6.55
N ASN A 43 13.73 -12.28 -6.73
CA ASN A 43 13.63 -11.26 -5.69
C ASN A 43 12.17 -11.09 -5.25
N TYR A 44 11.66 -12.06 -4.49
CA TYR A 44 10.24 -12.10 -4.09
C TYR A 44 9.82 -10.95 -3.14
N TYR A 45 10.71 -10.52 -2.24
CA TYR A 45 10.41 -9.49 -1.23
C TYR A 45 10.87 -8.08 -1.61
N LEU A 46 11.84 -7.98 -2.51
CA LEU A 46 12.45 -6.71 -2.93
C LEU A 46 12.21 -6.55 -4.42
N THR A 47 11.27 -5.69 -4.79
CA THR A 47 11.06 -5.32 -6.19
C THR A 47 12.30 -4.59 -6.67
N ASP A 48 13.04 -5.20 -7.61
CA ASP A 48 14.18 -4.64 -8.33
C ASP A 48 15.21 -3.91 -7.44
N PRO A 49 15.97 -4.64 -6.61
CA PRO A 49 17.08 -4.05 -5.86
C PRO A 49 18.09 -3.46 -6.84
N LYS A 50 18.20 -2.12 -6.87
CA LYS A 50 19.17 -1.42 -7.72
C LYS A 50 20.59 -1.84 -7.38
N SER A 51 21.42 -2.01 -8.41
CA SER A 51 22.86 -2.19 -8.23
C SER A 51 23.49 -0.93 -7.62
N LYS A 52 24.67 -1.07 -7.01
CA LYS A 52 25.46 0.06 -6.49
C LYS A 52 25.75 1.09 -7.59
N ASP A 53 26.04 0.63 -8.79
CA ASP A 53 26.33 1.50 -9.94
C ASP A 53 25.07 2.25 -10.40
N GLU A 54 23.92 1.58 -10.45
CA GLU A 54 22.63 2.21 -10.79
C GLU A 54 22.20 3.27 -9.76
N LEU A 55 22.52 3.05 -8.48
CA LEU A 55 22.30 4.03 -7.42
C LEU A 55 23.19 5.27 -7.59
N LEU A 56 24.44 5.07 -7.98
CA LEU A 56 25.37 6.16 -8.27
C LEU A 56 24.91 6.97 -9.48
N ASP A 57 24.49 6.31 -10.56
CA ASP A 57 24.00 6.98 -11.76
C ASP A 57 22.72 7.79 -11.50
N ASP A 58 21.76 7.24 -10.74
CA ASP A 58 20.54 7.95 -10.33
C ASP A 58 20.88 9.19 -9.46
N TYR A 59 21.87 9.05 -8.57
CA TYR A 59 22.37 10.19 -7.80
C TYR A 59 22.99 11.26 -8.70
N LEU A 60 23.89 10.88 -9.61
CA LEU A 60 24.53 11.80 -10.55
C LEU A 60 23.50 12.51 -11.44
N GLN A 61 22.48 11.79 -11.91
CA GLN A 61 21.40 12.36 -12.70
C GLN A 61 20.59 13.39 -11.90
N LYS A 62 20.24 13.09 -10.65
CA LYS A 62 19.58 14.03 -9.73
C LYS A 62 20.44 15.28 -9.48
N MET A 63 21.75 15.11 -9.32
CA MET A 63 22.68 16.22 -9.14
C MET A 63 22.77 17.11 -10.38
N ARG A 64 22.84 16.51 -11.58
CA ARG A 64 22.87 17.22 -12.86
C ARG A 64 21.56 17.96 -13.17
N ALA A 65 20.43 17.41 -12.75
CA ALA A 65 19.11 18.00 -12.97
C ALA A 65 18.78 19.16 -12.00
N ARG A 66 19.65 19.44 -11.02
CA ARG A 66 19.40 20.48 -10.02
C ARG A 66 19.42 21.87 -10.67
N LYS A 67 18.38 22.66 -10.41
CA LYS A 67 18.32 24.09 -10.74
C LYS A 67 18.50 24.94 -9.48
N ILE A 68 18.91 26.20 -9.65
CA ILE A 68 18.93 27.17 -8.57
C ILE A 68 17.48 27.50 -8.20
N GLY A 69 17.10 27.27 -6.95
CA GLY A 69 15.76 27.62 -6.47
C GLY A 69 15.63 29.14 -6.32
N ASN A 70 14.47 29.69 -6.68
CA ASN A 70 14.16 31.13 -6.57
C ASN A 70 15.08 32.06 -7.39
N SER A 71 15.69 31.57 -8.47
CA SER A 71 16.25 32.44 -9.51
C SER A 71 15.16 32.77 -10.55
N ILE A 72 15.14 34.01 -11.04
CA ILE A 72 14.23 34.49 -12.11
C ILE A 72 14.28 33.57 -13.32
#